data_AF-A0A1Z9HPD6-F1
#
_entry.id   AF-A0A1Z9HPD6-F1
#
_cell.length_a   1.000
_cell.length_b   1.000
_cell.length_c   1.000
_cell.angle_alpha   90.00
_cell.angle_beta   90.00
_cell.angle_gamma   90.00
#
_symmetry.space_group_name_H-M   'P 1'
#
loop_
_entity.id
_entity.type
_entity.pdbx_description
1 polymer ?
#
loop_
_entity_poly.entity_id
_entity_poly.type
_entity_poly.pdbx_seq_one_letter_code
_entity_poly.pdbx_strand_id
1 'polypeptide(L)'
;KKSLQTSDLKLICLSLAKAKAIAVSIKNPDSYVIGSDQICCFENEIFSKPKTKENCFKTLSKLSGNTHHQNCGISICLDGKEIWQNYDQAALSMKVLSDNEINSYIDLDEPLMACGAYKFESHGSSLFEEIKGDDSTIKGLTLDPILNFLNSKNVIEFSAEKN
;
A
#
# COMPACT_ATOMS: atom_id res chain seq x y z
N LYS A 1 3.32 -22.52 -14.75
CA LYS A 1 3.15 -21.62 -13.58
C LYS A 1 2.14 -20.54 -13.98
N LYS A 2 1.03 -20.37 -13.25
CA LYS A 2 0.05 -19.31 -13.53
C LYS A 2 0.70 -17.98 -13.12
N SER A 3 0.79 -17.01 -14.02
CA SER A 3 1.28 -15.65 -13.70
C SER A 3 0.28 -14.95 -12.80
N LEU A 4 0.76 -14.20 -11.82
CA LEU A 4 -0.08 -13.42 -10.92
C LEU A 4 -0.66 -12.24 -11.70
N GLN A 5 -1.96 -12.22 -11.94
CA GLN A 5 -2.58 -11.13 -12.72
C GLN A 5 -2.99 -9.98 -11.79
N THR A 6 -3.07 -8.76 -12.33
CA THR A 6 -3.55 -7.58 -11.58
C THR A 6 -4.95 -7.81 -10.99
N SER A 7 -5.82 -8.58 -11.68
CA SER A 7 -7.12 -8.98 -11.15
C SER A 7 -7.02 -9.82 -9.87
N ASP A 8 -5.99 -10.66 -9.76
CA ASP A 8 -5.75 -11.49 -8.58
C ASP A 8 -5.30 -10.62 -7.41
N LEU A 9 -4.38 -9.68 -7.65
CA LEU A 9 -3.89 -8.73 -6.64
C LEU A 9 -5.01 -7.84 -6.09
N LYS A 10 -5.84 -7.29 -6.98
CA LYS A 10 -7.00 -6.49 -6.59
C LYS A 10 -7.94 -7.28 -5.69
N LEU A 11 -8.28 -8.52 -6.08
CA LEU A 11 -9.17 -9.37 -5.30
C LEU A 11 -8.59 -9.67 -3.91
N ILE A 12 -7.29 -9.97 -3.83
CA ILE A 12 -6.61 -10.24 -2.56
C ILE A 12 -6.66 -9.01 -1.65
N CYS A 13 -6.23 -7.83 -2.13
CA CYS A 13 -6.19 -6.61 -1.32
C CYS A 13 -7.58 -6.25 -0.78
N LEU A 14 -8.59 -6.27 -1.65
CA LEU A 14 -9.99 -5.98 -1.25
C LEU A 14 -10.52 -6.99 -0.22
N SER A 15 -10.25 -8.28 -0.44
CA SER A 15 -10.71 -9.34 0.48
C SER A 15 -10.08 -9.19 1.87
N LEU A 16 -8.79 -8.87 1.93
CA LEU A 16 -8.08 -8.66 3.20
C LEU A 16 -8.52 -7.37 3.90
N ALA A 17 -8.69 -6.27 3.16
CA ALA A 17 -9.21 -5.02 3.69
C ALA A 17 -10.62 -5.19 4.29
N LYS A 18 -11.51 -5.88 3.56
CA LYS A 18 -12.87 -6.21 4.01
C LYS A 18 -12.86 -7.07 5.27
N ALA A 19 -12.05 -8.12 5.30
CA ALA A 19 -11.97 -9.00 6.46
C ALA A 19 -11.56 -8.23 7.73
N LYS A 20 -10.58 -7.32 7.62
CA LYS A 20 -10.17 -6.43 8.73
C LYS A 20 -11.31 -5.50 9.15
N ALA A 21 -11.98 -4.86 8.19
CA ALA A 21 -13.07 -3.92 8.47
C ALA A 21 -14.27 -4.60 9.15
N ILE A 22 -14.71 -5.76 8.63
CA ILE A 22 -15.83 -6.53 9.20
C ILE A 22 -15.54 -6.95 10.64
N ALA A 23 -14.34 -7.44 10.93
CA ALA A 23 -13.97 -7.92 12.26
C ALA A 23 -14.08 -6.83 13.35
N VAL A 24 -13.85 -5.56 12.97
CA VAL A 24 -14.01 -4.40 13.85
C VAL A 24 -15.44 -3.87 13.83
N SER A 25 -16.08 -3.80 12.66
CA SER A 25 -17.45 -3.27 12.50
C SER A 25 -18.50 -4.07 13.26
N ILE A 26 -18.40 -5.40 13.32
CA ILE A 26 -19.32 -6.24 14.11
C ILE A 26 -19.30 -5.86 15.61
N LYS A 27 -18.16 -5.38 16.11
CA LYS A 27 -17.98 -5.02 17.53
C LYS A 27 -18.33 -3.56 17.82
N ASN A 28 -18.51 -2.75 16.79
CA ASN A 28 -18.75 -1.31 16.87
C ASN A 28 -19.93 -0.96 15.94
N PRO A 29 -21.17 -1.31 16.33
CA PRO A 29 -22.36 -0.92 15.59
C PRO A 29 -22.46 0.61 15.47
N ASP A 30 -23.19 1.08 14.45
CA ASP A 30 -23.39 2.49 14.12
C ASP A 30 -22.11 3.28 13.79
N SER A 31 -20.97 2.59 13.62
CA SER A 31 -19.68 3.19 13.28
C SER A 31 -19.22 2.81 11.87
N TYR A 32 -18.76 3.81 11.11
CA TYR A 32 -18.04 3.59 9.86
C TYR A 32 -16.63 3.09 10.18
N VAL A 33 -16.31 1.89 9.70
CA VAL A 33 -15.03 1.24 9.92
C VAL A 33 -14.29 1.10 8.59
N ILE A 34 -13.08 1.67 8.52
CA ILE A 34 -12.21 1.58 7.34
C ILE A 34 -11.21 0.46 7.56
N GLY A 35 -11.16 -0.49 6.64
CA GLY A 35 -10.09 -1.47 6.51
C GLY A 35 -9.23 -1.18 5.29
N SER A 36 -7.92 -1.34 5.45
CA SER A 36 -6.95 -1.24 4.36
C SER A 36 -6.05 -2.49 4.32
N ASP A 37 -5.66 -2.88 3.12
CA ASP A 37 -4.57 -3.82 2.89
C ASP A 37 -3.74 -3.40 1.68
N GLN A 38 -2.43 -3.68 1.74
CA GLN A 38 -1.49 -3.28 0.70
C GLN A 38 -0.51 -4.42 0.38
N ILE A 39 -0.28 -4.62 -0.91
CA ILE A 39 0.65 -5.62 -1.43
C ILE A 39 1.68 -4.95 -2.35
N CYS A 40 2.95 -5.11 -1.99
CA CYS A 40 4.08 -4.79 -2.87
C CYS A 40 4.37 -5.98 -3.77
N CYS A 41 4.39 -5.78 -5.08
CA CYS A 41 4.72 -6.84 -6.04
C CYS A 41 5.65 -6.36 -7.16
N PHE A 42 6.50 -7.26 -7.63
CA PHE A 42 7.33 -7.07 -8.81
C PHE A 42 7.23 -8.34 -9.66
N GLU A 43 6.91 -8.16 -10.94
CA GLU A 43 6.56 -9.27 -11.85
C GLU A 43 5.47 -10.18 -11.25
N ASN A 44 5.79 -11.45 -10.97
CA ASN A 44 4.89 -12.44 -10.39
C ASN A 44 5.17 -12.72 -8.90
N GLU A 45 5.97 -11.88 -8.24
CA GLU A 45 6.35 -12.06 -6.84
C GLU A 45 5.71 -11.01 -5.94
N ILE A 46 5.13 -11.47 -4.82
CA ILE A 46 4.64 -10.64 -3.73
C ILE A 46 5.72 -10.54 -2.66
N PHE A 47 6.11 -9.32 -2.30
CA PHE A 47 7.06 -9.09 -1.21
C PHE A 47 6.36 -9.02 0.14
N SER A 48 6.72 -9.95 1.02
CA SER A 48 6.39 -9.89 2.44
C SER A 48 7.35 -8.97 3.20
N LYS A 49 7.05 -8.71 4.47
CA LYS A 49 7.97 -8.00 5.37
C LYS A 49 9.31 -8.73 5.45
N PRO A 50 10.46 -8.06 5.24
CA PRO A 50 11.77 -8.71 5.15
C PRO A 50 12.28 -9.28 6.48
N LYS A 51 11.91 -8.67 7.62
CA LYS A 51 12.27 -9.05 9.02
C LYS A 51 13.76 -8.98 9.38
N THR A 52 14.67 -9.05 8.40
CA THR A 52 16.13 -8.99 8.62
C THR A 52 16.79 -8.02 7.62
N LYS A 53 17.96 -7.48 7.98
CA LYS A 53 18.74 -6.61 7.09
C LYS A 53 19.14 -7.32 5.80
N GLU A 54 19.53 -8.59 5.89
CA GLU A 54 19.86 -9.42 4.72
C GLU A 54 18.69 -9.53 3.74
N ASN A 55 17.47 -9.75 4.25
CA ASN A 55 16.28 -9.82 3.40
C ASN A 55 15.89 -8.45 2.83
N CYS A 56 16.16 -7.35 3.56
CA CYS A 56 16.00 -6.00 3.01
C CYS A 56 16.95 -5.80 1.82
N PHE A 57 18.22 -6.17 1.99
CA PHE A 57 19.23 -6.07 0.94
C PHE A 57 18.82 -6.88 -0.30
N LYS A 58 18.38 -8.13 -0.13
CA LYS A 58 17.88 -8.96 -1.24
C LYS A 58 16.69 -8.32 -1.97
N THR A 59 15.74 -7.78 -1.20
CA THR A 59 14.55 -7.12 -1.75
C THR A 59 14.95 -5.88 -2.54
N LEU A 60 15.72 -4.96 -1.94
CA LEU A 60 16.16 -3.73 -2.57
C LEU A 60 17.06 -3.99 -3.79
N SER A 61 17.94 -4.99 -3.72
CA SER A 61 18.78 -5.38 -4.87
C SER A 61 17.95 -5.86 -6.05
N LYS A 62 16.83 -6.56 -5.79
CA LYS A 62 15.91 -7.01 -6.84
C LYS A 62 15.10 -5.86 -7.42
N LEU A 63 14.72 -4.88 -6.60
CA LEU A 63 13.94 -3.73 -7.03
C LEU A 63 14.80 -2.64 -7.70
N SER A 64 16.10 -2.58 -7.38
CA SER A 64 17.08 -1.65 -7.97
C SER A 64 17.01 -1.65 -9.50
N GLY A 65 16.84 -0.47 -10.09
CA GLY A 65 16.72 -0.27 -11.53
C GLY A 65 15.43 -0.82 -12.17
N ASN A 66 14.45 -1.25 -11.37
CA ASN A 66 13.20 -1.84 -11.85
C ASN A 66 11.98 -1.04 -11.39
N THR A 67 10.85 -1.29 -12.07
CA THR A 67 9.54 -0.76 -11.68
C THR A 67 8.71 -1.83 -11.00
N HIS A 68 8.29 -1.58 -9.76
CA HIS A 68 7.37 -2.44 -9.01
C HIS A 68 6.08 -1.70 -8.67
N HIS A 69 5.12 -2.42 -8.11
CA HIS A 69 3.78 -1.89 -7.84
C HIS A 69 3.42 -2.03 -6.37
N GLN A 70 2.82 -0.97 -5.84
CA GLN A 70 2.06 -1.00 -4.59
C GLN A 70 0.58 -1.08 -4.93
N ASN A 71 -0.09 -2.12 -4.42
CA ASN A 71 -1.49 -2.40 -4.68
C ASN A 71 -2.25 -2.18 -3.38
N CYS A 72 -3.18 -1.22 -3.34
CA CYS A 72 -3.90 -0.89 -2.12
C CYS A 72 -5.39 -1.18 -2.29
N GLY A 73 -5.96 -1.96 -1.39
CA GLY A 73 -7.40 -2.21 -1.29
C GLY A 73 -7.96 -1.58 -0.03
N ILE A 74 -9.10 -0.90 -0.17
CA ILE A 74 -9.86 -0.31 0.93
C ILE A 74 -11.26 -0.89 0.95
N SER A 75 -11.78 -1.12 2.15
CA SER A 75 -13.17 -1.48 2.41
C SER A 75 -13.72 -0.62 3.54
N ILE A 76 -14.94 -0.12 3.39
CA ILE A 76 -15.67 0.59 4.45
C ILE A 76 -16.87 -0.25 4.83
N CYS A 77 -16.97 -0.55 6.12
CA CYS A 77 -18.06 -1.32 6.71
C CYS A 77 -18.89 -0.50 7.70
N LEU A 78 -20.17 -0.80 7.77
CA LEU A 78 -21.13 -0.31 8.76
C LEU A 78 -21.99 -1.50 9.20
N ASP A 79 -22.20 -1.66 10.50
CA ASP A 79 -22.99 -2.75 11.10
C ASP A 79 -22.60 -4.15 10.60
N GLY A 80 -21.29 -4.40 10.51
CA GLY A 80 -20.73 -5.68 10.07
C GLY A 80 -20.88 -5.96 8.57
N LYS A 81 -21.33 -4.98 7.78
CA LYS A 81 -21.52 -5.12 6.32
C LYS A 81 -20.61 -4.15 5.57
N GLU A 82 -19.99 -4.64 4.51
CA GLU A 82 -19.28 -3.77 3.56
C GLU A 82 -20.31 -2.94 2.78
N ILE A 83 -20.11 -1.63 2.79
CA ILE A 83 -20.97 -0.65 2.11
C ILE A 83 -20.26 0.06 0.97
N TRP A 84 -18.93 -0.01 0.92
CA TRP A 84 -18.10 0.56 -0.12
C TRP A 84 -16.71 -0.07 -0.14
N GLN A 85 -16.07 -0.06 -1.30
CA GLN A 85 -14.70 -0.53 -1.48
C GLN A 85 -14.01 0.27 -2.58
N ASN A 86 -12.69 0.38 -2.49
CA ASN A 86 -11.85 0.97 -3.54
C ASN A 86 -10.55 0.21 -3.69
N TYR A 87 -9.98 0.25 -4.90
CA TYR A 87 -8.66 -0.29 -5.18
C TYR A 87 -7.89 0.73 -5.99
N ASP A 88 -6.63 0.95 -5.63
CA ASP A 88 -5.71 1.76 -6.41
C ASP A 88 -4.32 1.11 -6.47
N GLN A 89 -3.55 1.51 -7.47
CA GLN A 89 -2.21 1.00 -7.71
C GLN A 89 -1.25 2.14 -8.03
N ALA A 90 -0.07 2.11 -7.39
CA ALA A 90 1.04 2.99 -7.73
C ALA A 90 2.19 2.18 -8.31
N ALA A 91 2.77 2.64 -9.42
CA ALA A 91 4.00 2.13 -10.00
C ALA A 91 5.19 2.99 -9.54
N LEU A 92 6.23 2.34 -9.04
CA LEU A 92 7.42 3.01 -8.50
C LEU A 92 8.67 2.47 -9.22
N SER A 93 9.37 3.34 -9.92
CA SER A 93 10.63 3.05 -10.61
C SER A 93 11.79 3.42 -9.70
N MET A 94 12.55 2.42 -9.26
CA MET A 94 13.70 2.62 -8.39
C MET A 94 14.93 2.99 -9.21
N LYS A 95 15.76 3.89 -8.67
CA LYS A 95 17.09 4.16 -9.20
C LYS A 95 17.92 2.88 -9.27
N VAL A 96 18.97 2.88 -10.09
CA VAL A 96 20.02 1.87 -9.98
C VAL A 96 20.85 2.18 -8.73
N LEU A 97 20.69 1.37 -7.69
CA LEU A 97 21.38 1.48 -6.41
C LEU A 97 22.59 0.54 -6.37
N SER A 98 23.71 1.04 -5.87
CA SER A 98 24.86 0.23 -5.47
C SER A 98 24.63 -0.46 -4.13
N ASP A 99 25.40 -1.53 -3.87
CA ASP A 99 25.36 -2.25 -2.58
C ASP A 99 25.61 -1.31 -1.38
N ASN A 100 26.47 -0.31 -1.54
CA ASN A 100 26.76 0.66 -0.49
C ASN A 100 25.57 1.57 -0.21
N GLU A 101 24.86 2.04 -1.26
CA GLU A 101 23.65 2.85 -1.10
C GLU A 101 22.54 2.04 -0.43
N ILE A 102 22.35 0.78 -0.83
CA ILE A 102 21.36 -0.12 -0.23
C ILE A 102 21.64 -0.34 1.26
N ASN A 103 22.88 -0.69 1.62
CA ASN A 103 23.24 -0.92 3.02
C ASN A 103 23.13 0.36 3.86
N SER A 104 23.60 1.49 3.33
CA SER A 104 23.49 2.79 4.01
C SER A 104 22.03 3.16 4.28
N TYR A 105 21.14 2.91 3.31
CA TYR A 105 19.72 3.13 3.48
C TYR A 105 19.10 2.18 4.51
N ILE A 106 19.43 0.88 4.48
CA ILE A 106 18.92 -0.10 5.46
C ILE A 106 19.32 0.27 6.88
N ASP A 107 20.55 0.73 7.08
CA ASP A 107 21.06 1.16 8.37
C ASP A 107 20.40 2.46 8.85
N LEU A 108 20.07 3.36 7.93
CA LEU A 108 19.40 4.63 8.23
C LEU A 108 17.93 4.45 8.60
N ASP A 109 17.18 3.68 7.82
CA ASP A 109 15.71 3.62 7.90
C ASP A 109 15.17 2.36 8.58
N GLU A 110 15.99 1.32 8.75
CA GLU A 110 15.61 0.01 9.30
C GLU A 110 14.23 -0.50 8.81
N PRO A 111 14.05 -0.72 7.48
CA PRO A 111 12.75 -1.04 6.88
C PRO A 111 12.32 -2.51 7.09
N LEU A 112 12.69 -3.12 8.21
CA LEU A 112 12.52 -4.55 8.51
C LEU A 112 11.05 -5.01 8.45
N MET A 113 10.12 -4.10 8.72
CA MET A 113 8.68 -4.37 8.78
C MET A 113 7.89 -3.77 7.63
N ALA A 114 8.56 -3.22 6.61
CA ALA A 114 7.94 -2.61 5.44
C ALA A 114 7.96 -3.58 4.25
N CYS A 115 6.80 -3.80 3.62
CA CYS A 115 6.72 -4.57 2.38
C CYS A 115 7.44 -3.81 1.26
N GLY A 116 8.32 -4.51 0.51
CA GLY A 116 9.21 -3.89 -0.46
C GLY A 116 10.53 -3.35 0.14
N ALA A 117 10.72 -3.47 1.46
CA ALA A 117 11.93 -3.06 2.17
C ALA A 117 12.28 -1.56 2.04
N TYR A 118 11.27 -0.69 1.89
CA TYR A 118 11.43 0.76 1.98
C TYR A 118 10.30 1.43 2.77
N LYS A 119 10.57 2.61 3.34
CA LYS A 119 9.60 3.47 4.04
C LYS A 119 9.44 4.76 3.25
N PHE A 120 8.35 4.87 2.49
CA PHE A 120 8.15 6.01 1.59
C PHE A 120 7.98 7.34 2.35
N GLU A 121 7.38 7.26 3.54
CA GLU A 121 7.18 8.33 4.51
C GLU A 121 8.46 8.81 5.21
N SER A 122 9.57 8.10 5.02
CA SER A 122 10.90 8.44 5.58
C SER A 122 11.87 8.74 4.42
N HIS A 123 13.12 8.29 4.53
CA HIS A 123 14.15 8.51 3.51
C HIS A 123 13.94 7.65 2.25
N GLY A 124 13.05 6.65 2.30
CA GLY A 124 12.80 5.73 1.19
C GLY A 124 12.28 6.41 -0.08
N SER A 125 11.62 7.56 -0.01
CA SER A 125 11.22 8.34 -1.18
C SER A 125 12.39 8.72 -2.09
N SER A 126 13.60 8.89 -1.53
CA SER A 126 14.80 9.24 -2.28
C SER A 126 15.37 8.12 -3.16
N LEU A 127 14.90 6.88 -2.98
CA LEU A 127 15.33 5.71 -3.75
C LEU A 127 14.73 5.67 -5.16
N PHE A 128 13.70 6.48 -5.43
CA PHE A 128 12.90 6.43 -6.65
C PHE A 128 13.31 7.49 -7.66
N GLU A 129 13.28 7.14 -8.94
CA GLU A 129 13.47 8.07 -10.07
C GLU A 129 12.13 8.55 -10.65
N GLU A 130 11.12 7.69 -10.67
CA GLU A 130 9.79 8.01 -11.19
C GLU A 130 8.72 7.32 -10.33
N ILE A 131 7.61 8.01 -10.14
CA ILE A 131 6.44 7.52 -9.43
C ILE A 131 5.21 7.86 -10.27
N LYS A 132 4.35 6.86 -10.48
CA LYS A 132 3.05 7.00 -11.16
C LYS A 132 1.95 6.46 -10.26
N GLY A 133 0.99 7.30 -9.92
CA GLY A 133 -0.08 7.02 -8.96
C GLY A 133 -0.02 7.93 -7.74
N ASP A 134 -0.95 7.74 -6.81
CA ASP A 134 -1.12 8.65 -5.68
C ASP A 134 -0.17 8.33 -4.51
N ASP A 135 0.38 9.37 -3.89
CA ASP A 135 1.21 9.28 -2.67
C ASP A 135 0.47 8.54 -1.53
N SER A 136 -0.83 8.79 -1.40
CA SER A 136 -1.68 8.14 -0.40
C SER A 136 -1.78 6.62 -0.62
N THR A 137 -1.80 6.17 -1.87
CA THR A 137 -1.80 4.74 -2.25
C THR A 137 -0.48 4.06 -1.90
N ILE A 138 0.65 4.75 -2.08
CA ILE A 138 1.98 4.24 -1.70
C ILE A 138 2.08 4.07 -0.18
N LYS A 139 1.50 5.01 0.57
CA LYS A 139 1.41 5.00 2.04
C LYS A 139 0.33 4.04 2.59
N GLY A 140 -0.45 3.41 1.72
CA GLY A 140 -1.40 2.36 2.08
C GLY A 140 -2.79 2.82 2.46
N LEU A 141 -3.19 4.01 2.06
CA LEU A 141 -4.54 4.51 2.28
C LEU A 141 -4.99 5.39 1.10
N THR A 142 -5.89 4.90 0.25
CA THR A 142 -6.41 5.67 -0.91
C THR A 142 -7.31 6.80 -0.41
N LEU A 143 -6.72 7.92 0.00
CA LEU A 143 -7.37 8.91 0.86
C LEU A 143 -8.50 9.65 0.16
N ASP A 144 -8.28 10.15 -1.04
CA ASP A 144 -9.28 10.94 -1.78
C ASP A 144 -10.57 10.14 -2.05
N PRO A 145 -10.52 8.89 -2.53
CA PRO A 145 -11.72 8.04 -2.63
C PRO A 145 -12.47 7.86 -1.30
N ILE A 146 -11.75 7.71 -0.19
CA ILE A 146 -12.35 7.57 1.16
C ILE A 146 -13.07 8.85 1.55
N LEU A 147 -12.41 10.01 1.45
CA LEU A 147 -12.96 11.30 1.83
C LEU A 147 -14.20 11.63 1.00
N ASN A 148 -14.15 11.38 -0.32
CA ASN A 148 -15.28 11.56 -1.22
C ASN A 148 -16.47 10.68 -0.83
N PHE A 149 -16.23 9.42 -0.47
CA PHE A 149 -17.30 8.53 -0.02
C PHE A 149 -17.94 9.01 1.29
N LEU A 150 -17.13 9.31 2.31
CA LEU A 150 -17.64 9.74 3.62
C LEU A 150 -18.38 11.08 3.54
N ASN A 151 -17.89 12.02 2.72
CA ASN A 151 -18.57 13.28 2.45
C ASN A 151 -19.92 13.04 1.75
N SER A 152 -19.98 12.13 0.76
CA SER A 152 -21.26 11.76 0.10
C SER A 152 -22.29 11.11 1.03
N LYS A 153 -21.84 10.58 2.17
CA LYS A 153 -22.69 10.01 3.23
C LYS A 153 -23.01 11.00 4.34
N ASN A 154 -22.55 12.26 4.23
CA ASN A 154 -22.65 13.30 5.26
C ASN A 154 -22.06 12.85 6.62
N VAL A 155 -21.04 11.98 6.59
CA VAL A 155 -20.31 11.54 7.79
C VAL A 155 -19.25 12.57 8.19
N ILE A 156 -18.69 13.23 7.18
CA ILE A 156 -17.74 14.33 7.31
C ILE A 156 -18.17 15.47 6.40
N GLU A 157 -17.67 16.67 6.67
CA GLU A 157 -17.67 17.77 5.70
C GLU A 157 -16.25 17.92 5.15
N PHE A 158 -16.11 17.74 3.82
CA PHE A 158 -14.83 17.89 3.14
C PHE A 158 -15.01 18.60 1.80
N SER A 159 -14.30 19.72 1.61
CA SER A 159 -14.16 20.41 0.34
C SER A 159 -12.74 20.20 -0.19
N ALA A 160 -12.58 19.38 -1.22
CA ALA A 160 -11.32 19.34 -1.96
C ALA A 160 -11.16 20.66 -2.72
N GLU A 161 -10.30 21.57 -2.25
CA GLU A 161 -9.79 22.62 -3.13
C GLU A 161 -8.95 21.94 -4.22
N LYS A 162 -9.49 21.89 -5.45
CA LYS A 162 -8.70 21.51 -6.62
C LYS A 162 -7.63 22.59 -6.82
N ASN A 163 -6.40 22.29 -6.43
CA ASN A 163 -5.22 23.01 -6.92
C ASN A 163 -4.86 22.51 -8.32
#